data_AF-A0A9D9E7R0-F1
#
_entry.id   AF-A0A9D9E7R0-F1
#
_cell.length_a   1.000
_cell.length_b   1.000
_cell.length_c   1.000
_cell.angle_alpha   90.00
_cell.angle_beta   90.00
_cell.angle_gamma   90.00
#
_symmetry.space_group_name_H-M   'P 1'
#
loop_
_entity.id
_entity.type
_entity.pdbx_description
1 polymer ?
#
loop_
_entity_poly.entity_id
_entity_poly.type
_entity_poly.pdbx_seq_one_letter_code
_entity_poly.pdbx_strand_id
1 'polypeptide(L)'
;MTELHMNLDDLQDEEHSNQPSPNEYNDEFQNVFDFPDFIEMRPILRNAVRILAEESFNKPFLPVEASHRAVELETKLEKETRKYADQKKVYPNQLDEWADLTRLYTNVLQVISKPEKIDTQTEDLIYAVDQTRKALRNLPKMQVGVGELYDANAQQKIKRHTFYDFLLQELVVPYVKDKSKNVNANNLTDDGQIFLKRISAYVFRDWDAYLTHKYDDEHILKNKRNLSDSEYYDQLEQLEIKYADKEYSDVISNCFREFEKKLVPQYIERIDIFNTVLPEEIFVNQNKLHDELRNIIKKHFLIDENGYEHVMDAPINAIKQKYKVYKELFN
;
A
#
# COMPACT_ATOMS: atom_id res chain seq x y z
N MET A 1 26.36 -24.81 68.62
CA MET A 1 27.84 -24.83 68.67
C MET A 1 28.26 -25.85 67.64
N THR A 2 28.39 -25.42 66.38
CA THR A 2 28.95 -26.23 65.31
C THR A 2 29.70 -25.27 64.38
N GLU A 3 30.94 -25.65 64.12
CA GLU A 3 32.05 -24.85 63.64
C GLU A 3 31.94 -24.49 62.15
N LEU A 4 32.53 -23.34 61.83
CA LEU A 4 33.01 -22.97 60.51
C LEU A 4 34.16 -23.91 60.10
N HIS A 5 34.15 -24.35 58.83
CA HIS A 5 35.38 -24.35 58.05
C HIS A 5 35.09 -23.96 56.59
N MET A 6 35.71 -22.86 56.20
CA MET A 6 35.84 -22.34 54.84
C MET A 6 36.60 -23.34 53.96
N ASN A 7 36.18 -23.46 52.71
CA ASN A 7 37.11 -23.76 51.62
C ASN A 7 37.36 -22.45 50.87
N LEU A 8 38.57 -21.92 51.07
CA LEU A 8 39.22 -20.99 50.17
C LEU A 8 39.74 -21.80 48.98
N ASP A 9 39.12 -21.61 47.83
CA ASP A 9 39.76 -21.74 46.52
C ASP A 9 39.18 -20.63 45.63
N ASP A 10 39.37 -19.39 46.11
CA ASP A 10 39.55 -18.25 45.22
C ASP A 10 41.05 -18.12 44.99
N LEU A 11 41.45 -18.07 43.71
CA LEU A 11 42.37 -17.08 43.14
C LEU A 11 42.77 -17.56 41.73
N GLN A 12 42.10 -17.01 40.72
CA GLN A 12 42.79 -16.37 39.60
C GLN A 12 41.84 -15.43 38.88
N ASP A 13 42.16 -14.15 39.07
CA ASP A 13 41.81 -12.92 38.35
C ASP A 13 41.18 -13.06 36.96
N GLU A 14 40.15 -12.26 36.70
CA GLU A 14 40.30 -11.09 35.83
C GLU A 14 39.04 -10.21 35.88
N GLU A 15 39.20 -8.97 36.35
CA GLU A 15 38.32 -7.86 35.99
C GLU A 15 38.29 -7.74 34.47
N HIS A 16 37.12 -7.74 33.84
CA HIS A 16 36.76 -6.73 32.84
C HIS A 16 35.27 -6.80 32.46
N SER A 17 34.69 -5.59 32.45
CA SER A 17 33.48 -5.12 31.76
C SER A 17 32.12 -5.75 32.10
N ASN A 18 31.33 -4.96 32.82
CA ASN A 18 29.91 -4.76 32.52
C ASN A 18 29.72 -4.66 30.99
N GLN A 19 29.34 -5.77 30.34
CA GLN A 19 28.69 -5.69 29.04
C GLN A 19 27.22 -5.36 29.30
N PRO A 20 26.69 -4.24 28.75
CA PRO A 20 25.26 -4.05 28.74
C PRO A 20 24.63 -5.20 27.95
N SER A 21 23.65 -5.85 28.58
CA SER A 21 22.73 -6.77 27.92
C SER A 21 22.27 -6.18 26.58
N PRO A 22 22.30 -6.93 25.47
CA PRO A 22 21.89 -6.40 24.18
C PRO A 22 20.45 -5.90 24.30
N ASN A 23 20.31 -4.59 24.05
CA ASN A 23 19.08 -3.83 24.09
C ASN A 23 17.88 -4.61 23.53
N GLU A 24 16.77 -4.55 24.27
CA GLU A 24 15.41 -4.61 23.76
C GLU A 24 15.22 -3.48 22.72
N TYR A 25 15.75 -3.68 21.52
CA TYR A 25 15.18 -3.04 20.34
C TYR A 25 13.99 -3.90 19.93
N ASN A 26 12.80 -3.29 19.82
CA ASN A 26 11.63 -3.90 19.19
C ASN A 26 12.07 -4.61 17.90
N ASP A 27 12.04 -5.95 17.89
CA ASP A 27 12.44 -6.82 16.79
C ASP A 27 11.34 -6.82 15.71
N GLU A 28 10.98 -5.62 15.29
CA GLU A 28 9.89 -5.37 14.38
C GLU A 28 10.36 -5.57 12.95
N PHE A 29 9.60 -6.37 12.20
CA PHE A 29 9.90 -6.68 10.81
C PHE A 29 10.04 -5.37 10.02
N GLN A 30 11.26 -5.08 9.57
CA GLN A 30 11.57 -3.88 8.81
C GLN A 30 11.07 -4.06 7.38
N ASN A 31 10.05 -3.31 6.97
CA ASN A 31 9.43 -3.41 5.65
C ASN A 31 9.70 -2.14 4.84
N VAL A 32 10.43 -2.24 3.72
CA VAL A 32 10.79 -1.13 2.82
C VAL A 32 9.57 -0.28 2.43
N PHE A 33 8.39 -0.89 2.28
CA PHE A 33 7.15 -0.22 1.89
C PHE A 33 6.52 0.62 3.01
N ASP A 34 7.03 0.51 4.23
CA ASP A 34 6.55 1.22 5.42
C ASP A 34 7.58 2.27 5.92
N PHE A 35 8.68 2.50 5.18
CA PHE A 35 9.63 3.58 5.50
C PHE A 35 8.99 4.95 5.20
N PRO A 36 9.19 5.98 6.06
CA PRO A 36 8.59 7.31 5.86
C PRO A 36 8.92 7.94 4.50
N ASP A 37 10.16 7.79 4.06
CA ASP A 37 10.67 8.39 2.81
C ASP A 37 10.48 7.46 1.59
N PHE A 38 9.69 6.38 1.73
CA PHE A 38 9.51 5.41 0.65
C PHE A 38 8.91 6.03 -0.61
N ILE A 39 8.06 7.05 -0.47
CA ILE A 39 7.44 7.75 -1.61
C ILE A 39 8.52 8.33 -2.52
N GLU A 40 9.53 8.97 -1.94
CA GLU A 40 10.66 9.59 -2.63
C GLU A 40 11.61 8.52 -3.20
N MET A 41 11.78 7.39 -2.52
CA MET A 41 12.66 6.29 -2.95
C MET A 41 12.02 5.37 -4.01
N ARG A 42 10.69 5.33 -4.10
CA ARG A 42 9.91 4.43 -4.97
C ARG A 42 10.31 4.48 -6.45
N PRO A 43 10.60 5.65 -7.06
CA PRO A 43 11.04 5.71 -8.46
C PRO A 43 12.33 4.93 -8.72
N ILE A 44 13.27 4.94 -7.76
CA ILE A 44 14.55 4.23 -7.87
C ILE A 44 14.29 2.72 -7.80
N LEU A 45 13.44 2.27 -6.87
CA LEU A 45 13.02 0.87 -6.76
C LEU A 45 12.32 0.40 -8.03
N ARG A 46 11.37 1.17 -8.56
CA ARG A 46 10.63 0.84 -9.79
C ARG A 46 11.57 0.73 -10.99
N ASN A 47 12.53 1.63 -11.11
CA ASN A 47 13.52 1.55 -12.17
C ASN A 47 14.39 0.28 -12.04
N ALA A 48 14.79 -0.09 -10.82
CA ALA A 48 15.54 -1.32 -10.60
C ALA A 48 14.72 -2.57 -10.96
N VAL A 49 13.45 -2.61 -10.58
CA VAL A 49 12.53 -3.70 -10.95
C VAL A 49 12.33 -3.78 -12.47
N ARG A 50 12.23 -2.63 -13.16
CA ARG A 50 12.15 -2.59 -14.63
C ARG A 50 13.42 -3.17 -15.28
N ILE A 51 14.61 -2.82 -14.79
CA ILE A 51 15.86 -3.40 -15.29
C ILE A 51 15.86 -4.93 -15.11
N LEU A 52 15.45 -5.43 -13.95
CA LEU A 52 15.35 -6.88 -13.71
C LEU A 52 14.31 -7.56 -14.60
N ALA A 53 13.20 -6.89 -14.89
CA ALA A 53 12.19 -7.38 -15.82
C ALA A 53 12.76 -7.50 -17.24
N GLU A 54 13.47 -6.48 -17.74
CA GLU A 54 14.13 -6.49 -19.04
C GLU A 54 15.20 -7.58 -19.14
N GLU A 55 15.99 -7.78 -18.07
CA GLU A 55 17.02 -8.83 -18.00
C GLU A 55 16.45 -10.25 -17.96
N SER A 56 15.16 -10.41 -17.64
CA SER A 56 14.50 -11.71 -17.61
C SER A 56 14.11 -12.26 -18.99
N PHE A 57 14.17 -11.43 -20.04
CA PHE A 57 13.84 -11.82 -21.41
C PHE A 57 15.08 -12.08 -22.28
N ASN A 58 15.00 -13.09 -23.14
CA ASN A 58 15.95 -13.26 -24.23
C ASN A 58 15.66 -12.22 -25.32
N LYS A 59 16.65 -11.40 -25.67
CA LYS A 59 16.48 -10.35 -26.70
C LYS A 59 16.27 -10.96 -28.10
N PRO A 60 15.41 -10.36 -28.95
CA PRO A 60 14.57 -9.19 -28.71
C PRO A 60 13.23 -9.51 -28.02
N PHE A 61 12.69 -8.57 -27.24
CA PHE A 61 11.39 -8.65 -26.56
C PHE A 61 10.54 -7.41 -26.85
N LEU A 62 9.23 -7.49 -26.67
CA LEU A 62 8.35 -6.34 -26.81
C LEU A 62 8.42 -5.47 -25.54
N PRO A 63 8.53 -4.13 -25.64
CA PRO A 63 8.54 -3.26 -24.47
C PRO A 63 7.34 -3.47 -23.53
N VAL A 64 6.18 -3.82 -24.08
CA VAL A 64 4.97 -4.12 -23.30
C VAL A 64 5.14 -5.35 -22.40
N GLU A 65 5.85 -6.38 -22.88
CA GLU A 65 6.12 -7.60 -22.10
C GLU A 65 7.03 -7.29 -20.90
N ALA A 66 8.05 -6.45 -21.11
CA ALA A 66 8.92 -5.97 -20.04
C ALA A 66 8.16 -5.10 -19.02
N SER A 67 7.25 -4.23 -19.49
CA SER A 67 6.40 -3.41 -18.60
C SER A 67 5.45 -4.27 -17.77
N HIS A 68 4.77 -5.25 -18.37
CA HIS A 68 3.91 -6.19 -17.62
C HIS A 68 4.72 -6.95 -16.58
N ARG A 69 5.90 -7.45 -16.97
CA ARG A 69 6.78 -8.18 -16.06
C ARG A 69 7.29 -7.31 -14.92
N ALA A 70 7.59 -6.03 -15.17
CA ALA A 70 7.99 -5.09 -14.13
C ALA A 70 6.87 -4.88 -13.11
N VAL A 71 5.62 -4.71 -13.58
CA VAL A 71 4.44 -4.58 -12.71
C VAL A 71 4.23 -5.84 -11.87
N GLU A 72 4.37 -7.02 -12.46
CA GLU A 72 4.29 -8.30 -11.74
C GLU A 72 5.35 -8.40 -10.64
N LEU A 73 6.59 -8.02 -10.93
CA LEU A 73 7.69 -8.06 -9.96
C LEU A 73 7.54 -7.04 -8.84
N GLU A 74 7.10 -5.81 -9.15
CA GLU A 74 6.80 -4.78 -8.15
C GLU A 74 5.66 -5.25 -7.24
N THR A 75 4.59 -5.80 -7.83
CA THR A 75 3.45 -6.36 -7.09
C THR A 75 3.86 -7.53 -6.22
N LYS A 76 4.72 -8.43 -6.73
CA LYS A 76 5.24 -9.58 -5.98
C LYS A 76 6.06 -9.10 -4.78
N LEU A 77 6.99 -8.15 -5.00
CA LEU A 77 7.80 -7.57 -3.94
C LEU A 77 6.92 -7.00 -2.83
N GLU A 78 5.90 -6.21 -3.16
CA GLU A 78 5.04 -5.62 -2.14
C GLU A 78 4.17 -6.66 -1.43
N LYS A 79 3.42 -7.47 -2.19
CA LYS A 79 2.43 -8.38 -1.61
C LYS A 79 3.08 -9.48 -0.78
N GLU A 80 4.14 -10.11 -1.28
CA GLU A 80 4.79 -11.19 -0.52
C GLU A 80 5.51 -10.64 0.70
N THR A 81 6.14 -9.47 0.61
CA THR A 81 6.79 -8.84 1.76
C THR A 81 5.79 -8.50 2.85
N ARG A 82 4.67 -7.85 2.49
CA ARG A 82 3.60 -7.56 3.44
C ARG A 82 3.04 -8.86 4.06
N LYS A 83 2.83 -9.91 3.26
CA LYS A 83 2.41 -11.23 3.74
C LYS A 83 3.37 -11.76 4.82
N TYR A 84 4.67 -11.74 4.57
CA TYR A 84 5.66 -12.23 5.53
C TYR A 84 5.83 -11.32 6.75
N ALA A 85 5.67 -10.00 6.58
CA ALA A 85 5.65 -9.03 7.67
C ALA A 85 4.49 -9.32 8.65
N ASP A 86 3.31 -9.63 8.12
CA ASP A 86 2.14 -10.00 8.93
C ASP A 86 2.28 -11.38 9.56
N GLN A 87 2.73 -12.36 8.76
CA GLN A 87 2.78 -13.76 9.18
C GLN A 87 3.86 -13.99 10.23
N LYS A 88 4.97 -13.21 10.19
CA LYS A 88 6.12 -13.26 11.12
C LYS A 88 6.79 -14.63 11.24
N LYS A 89 6.58 -15.53 10.28
CA LYS A 89 7.17 -16.88 10.18
C LYS A 89 7.08 -17.39 8.75
N VAL A 90 7.72 -18.52 8.43
CA VAL A 90 7.64 -19.20 7.13
C VAL A 90 7.20 -20.65 7.33
N TYR A 91 6.20 -21.11 6.60
CA TYR A 91 5.72 -22.50 6.65
C TYR A 91 6.44 -23.39 5.62
N PRO A 92 6.47 -24.73 5.81
CA PRO A 92 7.18 -25.65 4.91
C PRO A 92 6.79 -25.51 3.43
N ASN A 93 5.52 -25.26 3.13
CA ASN A 93 5.02 -25.11 1.75
C ASN A 93 5.43 -23.78 1.10
N GLN A 94 5.97 -22.82 1.86
CA GLN A 94 6.31 -21.48 1.41
C GLN A 94 7.83 -21.29 1.16
N LEU A 95 8.65 -22.32 1.37
CA LEU A 95 10.12 -22.18 1.33
C LEU A 95 10.64 -21.71 -0.02
N ASP A 96 10.10 -22.21 -1.13
CA ASP A 96 10.52 -21.81 -2.48
C ASP A 96 10.13 -20.35 -2.76
N GLU A 97 8.91 -19.96 -2.42
CA GLU A 97 8.41 -18.60 -2.58
C GLU A 97 9.21 -17.59 -1.73
N TRP A 98 9.48 -17.92 -0.47
CA TRP A 98 10.33 -17.13 0.42
C TRP A 98 11.77 -16.98 -0.13
N ALA A 99 12.33 -18.06 -0.68
CA ALA A 99 13.65 -18.04 -1.29
C ALA A 99 13.67 -17.16 -2.54
N ASP A 100 12.63 -17.25 -3.38
CA ASP A 100 12.45 -16.41 -4.56
C ASP A 100 12.34 -14.92 -4.19
N LEU A 101 11.55 -14.57 -3.17
CA LEU A 101 11.43 -13.20 -2.68
C LEU A 101 12.77 -12.68 -2.18
N THR A 102 13.47 -13.46 -1.36
CA THR A 102 14.80 -13.11 -0.84
C THR A 102 15.82 -12.91 -1.96
N ARG A 103 15.74 -13.72 -3.02
CA ARG A 103 16.57 -13.58 -4.22
C ARG A 103 16.19 -12.33 -5.01
N LEU A 104 14.91 -12.02 -5.17
CA LEU A 104 14.45 -10.82 -5.83
C LEU A 104 14.97 -9.56 -5.13
N TYR A 105 14.88 -9.49 -3.80
CA TYR A 105 15.51 -8.42 -3.01
C TYR A 105 17.02 -8.33 -3.21
N THR A 106 17.71 -9.47 -3.29
CA THR A 106 19.16 -9.49 -3.56
C THR A 106 19.49 -8.91 -4.93
N ASN A 107 18.70 -9.24 -5.96
CA ASN A 107 18.87 -8.71 -7.30
C ASN A 107 18.57 -7.21 -7.35
N VAL A 108 17.52 -6.75 -6.66
CA VAL A 108 17.21 -5.31 -6.54
C VAL A 108 18.40 -4.57 -5.93
N LEU A 109 18.95 -5.05 -4.81
CA LEU A 109 20.15 -4.47 -4.18
C LEU A 109 21.32 -4.37 -5.15
N GLN A 110 21.56 -5.40 -5.95
CA GLN A 110 22.65 -5.38 -6.95
C GLN A 110 22.45 -4.29 -8.00
N VAL A 111 21.21 -4.06 -8.44
CA VAL A 111 20.90 -3.04 -9.45
C VAL A 111 21.04 -1.64 -8.86
N ILE A 112 20.44 -1.36 -7.69
CA ILE A 112 20.49 -0.03 -7.09
C ILE A 112 21.88 0.35 -6.55
N SER A 113 22.72 -0.63 -6.24
CA SER A 113 24.10 -0.39 -5.78
C SER A 113 25.12 -0.27 -6.92
N LYS A 114 24.70 -0.44 -8.17
CA LYS A 114 25.58 -0.43 -9.35
C LYS A 114 26.11 0.95 -9.76
N PRO A 115 25.37 2.07 -9.63
CA PRO A 115 25.86 3.39 -10.04
C PRO A 115 27.15 3.79 -9.31
N GLU A 116 28.09 4.43 -10.02
CA GLU A 116 29.37 4.91 -9.43
C GLU A 116 29.18 6.06 -8.43
N LYS A 117 28.09 6.81 -8.57
CA LYS A 117 27.71 7.87 -7.64
C LYS A 117 26.33 7.53 -7.09
N ILE A 118 26.29 7.34 -5.78
CA ILE A 118 25.08 7.05 -5.01
C ILE A 118 24.73 8.34 -4.27
N ASP A 119 23.51 8.83 -4.44
CA ASP A 119 22.97 9.95 -3.68
C ASP A 119 22.29 9.47 -2.39
N THR A 120 21.96 10.39 -1.49
CA THR A 120 21.38 10.08 -0.18
C THR A 120 20.09 9.25 -0.31
N GLN A 121 19.21 9.56 -1.28
CA GLN A 121 17.98 8.80 -1.50
C GLN A 121 18.25 7.35 -1.93
N THR A 122 19.27 7.13 -2.75
CA THR A 122 19.70 5.78 -3.13
C THR A 122 20.35 5.04 -1.96
N GLU A 123 21.12 5.72 -1.10
CA GLU A 123 21.67 5.14 0.13
C GLU A 123 20.55 4.68 1.09
N ASP A 124 19.54 5.52 1.32
CA ASP A 124 18.40 5.21 2.17
C ASP A 124 17.60 4.02 1.61
N LEU A 125 17.43 3.95 0.28
CA LEU A 125 16.77 2.81 -0.35
C LEU A 125 17.60 1.53 -0.21
N ILE A 126 18.92 1.60 -0.43
CA ILE A 126 19.82 0.46 -0.22
C ILE A 126 19.69 -0.06 1.21
N TYR A 127 19.68 0.83 2.19
CA TYR A 127 19.47 0.48 3.58
C TYR A 127 18.12 -0.20 3.80
N ALA A 128 17.01 0.41 3.38
CA ALA A 128 15.66 -0.10 3.60
C ALA A 128 15.43 -1.47 2.93
N VAL A 129 15.93 -1.64 1.70
CA VAL A 129 15.86 -2.89 0.95
C VAL A 129 16.71 -3.99 1.62
N ASP A 130 17.90 -3.65 2.14
CA ASP A 130 18.74 -4.63 2.85
C ASP A 130 18.16 -5.03 4.22
N GLN A 131 17.59 -4.07 4.97
CA GLN A 131 16.89 -4.37 6.22
C GLN A 131 15.71 -5.30 5.99
N THR A 132 14.90 -5.04 4.96
CA THR A 132 13.78 -5.91 4.58
C THR A 132 14.23 -7.31 4.22
N ARG A 133 15.29 -7.41 3.41
CA ARG A 133 15.88 -8.70 3.04
C ARG A 133 16.41 -9.47 4.25
N LYS A 134 17.06 -8.80 5.21
CA LYS A 134 17.54 -9.41 6.46
C LYS A 134 16.37 -9.86 7.33
N ALA A 135 15.34 -9.03 7.47
CA ALA A 135 14.13 -9.36 8.21
C ALA A 135 13.45 -10.62 7.64
N LEU A 136 13.30 -10.69 6.31
CA LEU A 136 12.81 -11.89 5.62
C LEU A 136 13.67 -13.12 5.92
N ARG A 137 15.00 -13.00 5.85
CA ARG A 137 15.93 -14.11 6.10
C ARG A 137 15.86 -14.65 7.53
N ASN A 138 15.59 -13.76 8.48
CA ASN A 138 15.57 -14.07 9.91
C ASN A 138 14.20 -14.58 10.39
N LEU A 139 13.20 -14.66 9.51
CA LEU A 139 11.89 -15.19 9.90
C LEU A 139 12.00 -16.64 10.41
N PRO A 140 11.35 -16.96 11.54
CA PRO A 140 11.34 -18.31 12.07
C PRO A 140 10.66 -19.27 11.10
N LYS A 141 11.31 -20.41 10.84
CA LYS A 141 10.78 -21.46 9.97
C LYS A 141 10.00 -22.48 10.80
N MET A 142 8.74 -22.67 10.46
CA MET A 142 7.88 -23.63 11.12
C MET A 142 8.18 -25.04 10.62
N GLN A 143 8.18 -26.03 11.52
CA GLN A 143 8.35 -27.44 11.16
C GLN A 143 7.05 -28.08 10.63
N VAL A 144 5.90 -27.56 11.05
CA VAL A 144 4.56 -28.07 10.69
C VAL A 144 3.60 -26.90 10.41
N GLY A 145 2.57 -27.18 9.61
CA GLY A 145 1.54 -26.21 9.21
C GLY A 145 1.57 -25.89 7.71
N VAL A 146 0.55 -25.18 7.26
CA VAL A 146 0.40 -24.74 5.87
C VAL A 146 0.10 -23.24 5.89
N GLY A 147 0.93 -22.47 5.22
CA GLY A 147 0.73 -21.03 5.03
C GLY A 147 0.07 -20.71 3.70
N GLU A 148 -0.49 -19.50 3.58
CA GLU A 148 -1.06 -19.01 2.34
C GLU A 148 0.06 -18.75 1.31
N LEU A 149 -0.07 -19.34 0.11
CA LEU A 149 0.83 -19.08 -1.00
C LEU A 149 0.47 -17.77 -1.68
N TYR A 150 1.48 -17.11 -2.24
CA TYR A 150 1.29 -15.98 -3.13
C TYR A 150 0.45 -16.41 -4.32
N ASP A 151 -0.64 -15.69 -4.52
CA ASP A 151 -1.47 -15.82 -5.69
C ASP A 151 -1.47 -14.47 -6.40
N ALA A 152 -0.82 -14.45 -7.58
CA ALA A 152 -0.76 -13.26 -8.43
C ALA A 152 -2.18 -12.80 -8.84
N ASN A 153 -3.13 -13.71 -8.91
CA ASN A 153 -4.52 -13.46 -9.25
C ASN A 153 -5.41 -13.23 -8.02
N ALA A 154 -4.89 -13.41 -6.80
CA ALA A 154 -5.63 -13.08 -5.61
C ALA A 154 -5.85 -11.57 -5.58
N GLN A 155 -7.13 -11.20 -5.64
CA GLN A 155 -7.57 -9.84 -5.35
C GLN A 155 -7.07 -9.48 -3.96
N GLN A 156 -6.41 -8.33 -3.82
CA GLN A 156 -6.04 -7.82 -2.51
C GLN A 156 -7.32 -7.70 -1.67
N LYS A 157 -7.30 -8.34 -0.51
CA LYS A 157 -8.41 -8.30 0.44
C LYS A 157 -8.09 -7.24 1.46
N ILE A 158 -9.06 -6.38 1.71
CA ILE A 158 -8.98 -5.42 2.80
C ILE A 158 -9.00 -6.21 4.10
N LYS A 159 -7.99 -5.98 4.93
CA LYS A 159 -7.85 -6.63 6.22
C LYS A 159 -8.90 -6.07 7.17
N ARG A 160 -9.53 -6.97 7.93
CA ARG A 160 -10.52 -6.56 8.94
C ARG A 160 -9.88 -5.67 10.00
N HIS A 161 -10.70 -4.78 10.54
CA HIS A 161 -10.32 -3.85 11.59
C HIS A 161 -9.19 -2.88 11.20
N THR A 162 -8.98 -2.62 9.91
CA THR A 162 -8.03 -1.60 9.44
C THR A 162 -8.74 -0.31 9.04
N PHE A 163 -7.99 0.74 8.73
CA PHE A 163 -8.52 1.99 8.19
C PHE A 163 -9.44 1.75 6.99
N TYR A 164 -9.01 0.96 6.01
CA TYR A 164 -9.80 0.69 4.81
C TYR A 164 -11.06 -0.14 5.09
N ASP A 165 -11.01 -1.05 6.06
CA ASP A 165 -12.21 -1.80 6.47
C ASP A 165 -13.24 -0.86 7.11
N PHE A 166 -12.80 -0.02 8.05
CA PHE A 166 -13.66 0.99 8.67
C PHE A 166 -14.26 1.93 7.63
N LEU A 167 -13.42 2.47 6.74
CA LEU A 167 -13.85 3.35 5.66
C LEU A 167 -14.94 2.72 4.78
N LEU A 168 -14.73 1.48 4.34
CA LEU A 168 -15.70 0.80 3.49
C LEU A 168 -16.98 0.46 4.21
N GLN A 169 -16.92 0.02 5.47
CA GLN A 169 -18.10 -0.27 6.28
C GLN A 169 -19.02 0.95 6.39
N GLU A 170 -18.44 2.15 6.52
CA GLU A 170 -19.17 3.41 6.59
C GLU A 170 -19.73 3.87 5.24
N LEU A 171 -18.98 3.70 4.14
CA LEU A 171 -19.42 4.14 2.81
C LEU A 171 -20.51 3.26 2.20
N VAL A 172 -20.60 1.98 2.56
CA VAL A 172 -21.59 1.06 1.97
C VAL A 172 -22.94 1.06 2.69
N VAL A 173 -23.07 1.74 3.84
CA VAL A 173 -24.31 1.83 4.64
C VAL A 173 -25.57 2.11 3.81
N PRO A 174 -25.60 3.10 2.88
CA PRO A 174 -26.82 3.38 2.10
C PRO A 174 -27.22 2.24 1.15
N TYR A 175 -26.31 1.29 0.86
CA TYR A 175 -26.53 0.17 -0.04
C TYR A 175 -26.85 -1.15 0.69
N VAL A 176 -26.97 -1.13 2.02
CA VAL A 176 -27.28 -2.33 2.81
C VAL A 176 -28.77 -2.69 2.65
N LYS A 177 -29.04 -3.93 2.22
CA LYS A 177 -30.40 -4.47 2.03
C LYS A 177 -31.15 -4.57 3.36
N ASP A 178 -30.49 -5.16 4.35
CA ASP A 178 -31.03 -5.42 5.68
C ASP A 178 -30.13 -4.78 6.74
N LYS A 179 -30.59 -3.65 7.27
CA LYS A 179 -29.86 -2.85 8.27
C LYS A 179 -29.68 -3.56 9.62
N SER A 180 -30.39 -4.68 9.85
CA SER A 180 -30.23 -5.49 11.07
C SER A 180 -29.08 -6.50 10.98
N LYS A 181 -28.52 -6.71 9.78
CA LYS A 181 -27.42 -7.65 9.53
C LYS A 181 -26.11 -6.92 9.31
N ASN A 182 -25.02 -7.58 9.67
CA ASN A 182 -23.67 -7.06 9.44
C ASN A 182 -23.43 -6.73 7.96
N VAL A 183 -22.64 -5.68 7.75
CA VAL A 183 -22.18 -5.27 6.41
C VAL A 183 -21.29 -6.39 5.85
N ASN A 184 -21.75 -7.05 4.79
CA ASN A 184 -20.97 -8.00 4.01
C ASN A 184 -21.46 -7.98 2.56
N ALA A 185 -20.65 -8.49 1.63
CA ALA A 185 -20.96 -8.44 0.20
C ALA A 185 -22.33 -9.05 -0.17
N ASN A 186 -22.79 -10.07 0.57
CA ASN A 186 -24.07 -10.73 0.32
C ASN A 186 -25.27 -9.92 0.83
N ASN A 187 -25.05 -8.96 1.74
CA ASN A 187 -26.06 -8.08 2.31
C ASN A 187 -26.13 -6.69 1.62
N LEU A 188 -25.45 -6.52 0.48
CA LEU A 188 -25.50 -5.28 -0.32
C LEU A 188 -26.43 -5.42 -1.53
N THR A 189 -27.01 -4.29 -1.95
CA THR A 189 -27.64 -4.15 -3.28
C THR A 189 -26.62 -4.36 -4.39
N ASP A 190 -27.11 -4.56 -5.62
CA ASP A 190 -26.22 -4.76 -6.77
C ASP A 190 -25.34 -3.51 -7.00
N ASP A 191 -25.93 -2.32 -6.88
CA ASP A 191 -25.20 -1.05 -6.89
C ASP A 191 -24.16 -0.96 -5.76
N GLY A 192 -24.50 -1.44 -4.56
CA GLY A 192 -23.57 -1.53 -3.44
C GLY A 192 -22.40 -2.46 -3.69
N GLN A 193 -22.62 -3.59 -4.37
CA GLN A 193 -21.55 -4.50 -4.75
C GLN A 193 -20.63 -3.89 -5.81
N ILE A 194 -21.19 -3.19 -6.80
CA ILE A 194 -20.43 -2.47 -7.81
C ILE A 194 -19.59 -1.36 -7.16
N PHE A 195 -20.21 -0.58 -6.27
CA PHE A 195 -19.54 0.47 -5.50
C PHE A 195 -18.40 -0.08 -4.64
N LEU A 196 -18.67 -1.14 -3.86
CA LEU A 196 -17.67 -1.78 -3.01
C LEU A 196 -16.46 -2.27 -3.83
N LYS A 197 -16.70 -2.91 -4.98
CA LYS A 197 -15.62 -3.34 -5.89
C LYS A 197 -14.82 -2.16 -6.41
N ARG A 198 -15.49 -1.06 -6.81
CA ARG A 198 -14.87 0.16 -7.33
C ARG A 198 -13.95 0.79 -6.28
N ILE A 199 -14.46 1.09 -5.08
CA ILE A 199 -13.65 1.72 -4.03
C ILE A 199 -12.54 0.79 -3.56
N SER A 200 -12.79 -0.52 -3.44
CA SER A 200 -11.73 -1.48 -3.12
C SER A 200 -10.61 -1.47 -4.17
N ALA A 201 -10.93 -1.30 -5.46
CA ALA A 201 -9.92 -1.16 -6.50
C ALA A 201 -9.11 0.14 -6.37
N TYR A 202 -9.72 1.23 -5.91
CA TYR A 202 -9.05 2.52 -5.69
C TYR A 202 -8.10 2.48 -4.50
N VAL A 203 -8.47 1.78 -3.42
CA VAL A 203 -7.62 1.56 -2.24
C VAL A 203 -6.28 0.92 -2.62
N PHE A 204 -6.31 0.00 -3.57
CA PHE A 204 -5.15 -0.77 -4.01
C PHE A 204 -4.50 -0.25 -5.30
N ARG A 205 -5.00 0.85 -5.84
CA ARG A 205 -4.52 1.37 -7.12
C ARG A 205 -3.17 2.05 -6.92
N ASP A 206 -2.23 1.70 -7.77
CA ASP A 206 -1.02 2.50 -7.95
C ASP A 206 -1.36 3.77 -8.73
N TRP A 207 -1.60 4.85 -8.01
CA TRP A 207 -1.99 6.13 -8.59
C TRP A 207 -0.89 6.74 -9.48
N ASP A 208 0.40 6.48 -9.22
CA ASP A 208 1.49 7.00 -10.04
C ASP A 208 1.53 6.32 -11.41
N ALA A 209 1.41 5.00 -11.43
CA ALA A 209 1.32 4.23 -12.67
C ALA A 209 0.05 4.61 -13.44
N TYR A 210 -1.07 4.77 -12.73
CA TYR A 210 -2.34 5.20 -13.30
C TYR A 210 -2.25 6.58 -13.97
N LEU A 211 -1.59 7.55 -13.33
CA LEU A 211 -1.37 8.89 -13.89
C LEU A 211 -0.36 8.89 -15.04
N THR A 212 0.62 7.99 -15.03
CA THR A 212 1.52 7.80 -16.18
C THR A 212 0.75 7.39 -17.43
N HIS A 213 -0.19 6.43 -17.30
CA HIS A 213 -1.07 6.05 -18.40
C HIS A 213 -1.96 7.20 -18.90
N LYS A 214 -2.39 8.10 -18.00
CA LYS A 214 -3.10 9.32 -18.41
C LYS A 214 -2.24 10.16 -19.35
N TYR A 215 -0.97 10.41 -18.98
CA TYR A 215 -0.06 11.20 -19.80
C TYR A 215 0.20 10.56 -21.17
N ASP A 216 0.35 9.24 -21.22
CA ASP A 216 0.53 8.49 -22.47
C ASP A 216 -0.71 8.62 -23.36
N ASP A 217 -1.91 8.40 -22.82
CA ASP A 217 -3.16 8.54 -23.56
C ASP A 217 -3.36 9.98 -24.08
N GLU A 218 -3.04 11.00 -23.27
CA GLU A 218 -3.08 12.40 -23.69
C GLU A 218 -2.11 12.67 -24.85
N HIS A 219 -0.91 12.12 -24.77
CA HIS A 219 0.12 12.27 -25.79
C HIS A 219 -0.29 11.57 -27.10
N ILE A 220 -0.90 10.39 -27.02
CA ILE A 220 -1.45 9.68 -28.18
C ILE A 220 -2.54 10.53 -28.86
N LEU A 221 -3.46 11.10 -28.07
CA LEU A 221 -4.53 11.93 -28.59
C LEU A 221 -4.01 13.22 -29.23
N LYS A 222 -3.04 13.90 -28.60
CA LYS A 222 -2.40 15.10 -29.15
C LYS A 222 -1.69 14.87 -30.49
N ASN A 223 -1.17 13.66 -30.71
CA ASN A 223 -0.48 13.29 -31.95
C ASN A 223 -1.40 12.69 -33.02
N LYS A 224 -2.69 12.51 -32.72
CA LYS A 224 -3.67 11.94 -33.65
C LYS A 224 -3.98 12.95 -34.76
N ARG A 225 -3.69 12.56 -36.00
CA ARG A 225 -3.94 13.39 -37.19
C ARG A 225 -5.39 13.26 -37.64
N ASN A 226 -5.85 14.26 -38.40
CA ASN A 226 -7.16 14.30 -39.06
C ASN A 226 -8.38 14.33 -38.10
N LEU A 227 -8.23 14.92 -36.92
CA LEU A 227 -9.36 15.26 -36.07
C LEU A 227 -9.82 16.69 -36.39
N SER A 228 -11.13 16.91 -36.47
CA SER A 228 -11.67 18.26 -36.33
C SER A 228 -11.48 18.77 -34.90
N ASP A 229 -11.49 20.09 -34.71
CA ASP A 229 -11.32 20.69 -33.38
C ASP A 229 -12.40 20.20 -32.40
N SER A 230 -13.65 20.10 -32.86
CA SER A 230 -14.76 19.55 -32.07
C SER A 230 -14.51 18.10 -31.63
N GLU A 231 -14.10 17.21 -32.55
CA GLU A 231 -13.79 15.81 -32.23
C GLU A 231 -12.57 15.66 -31.31
N TYR A 232 -11.61 16.56 -31.42
CA TYR A 232 -10.43 16.60 -30.57
C TYR A 232 -10.80 16.98 -29.14
N TYR A 233 -11.60 18.03 -28.94
CA TYR A 233 -12.08 18.44 -27.62
C TYR A 233 -13.05 17.43 -26.99
N ASP A 234 -13.90 16.77 -27.78
CA ASP A 234 -14.74 15.66 -27.31
C ASP A 234 -13.88 14.50 -26.78
N GLN A 235 -12.86 14.08 -27.53
CA GLN A 235 -11.97 13.00 -27.09
C GLN A 235 -11.14 13.38 -25.87
N LEU A 236 -10.69 14.64 -25.77
CA LEU A 236 -9.97 15.13 -24.61
C LEU A 236 -10.87 15.18 -23.36
N GLU A 237 -12.14 15.60 -23.51
CA GLU A 237 -13.12 15.58 -22.43
C GLU A 237 -13.33 14.17 -21.89
N GLN A 238 -13.55 13.20 -22.78
CA GLN A 238 -13.73 11.80 -22.38
C GLN A 238 -12.48 11.23 -21.70
N LEU A 239 -11.30 11.61 -22.17
CA LEU A 239 -10.04 11.22 -21.54
C LEU A 239 -9.91 11.83 -20.14
N GLU A 240 -10.16 13.13 -19.96
CA GLU A 240 -10.12 13.73 -18.62
C GLU A 240 -11.16 13.12 -17.67
N ILE A 241 -12.37 12.82 -18.15
CA ILE A 241 -13.41 12.11 -17.38
C ILE A 241 -12.95 10.70 -17.00
N LYS A 242 -12.32 9.96 -17.93
CA LYS A 242 -11.79 8.60 -17.68
C LYS A 242 -10.83 8.55 -16.50
N TYR A 243 -10.04 9.61 -16.31
CA TYR A 243 -9.03 9.73 -15.25
C TYR A 243 -9.44 10.64 -14.09
N ALA A 244 -10.70 11.07 -14.04
CA ALA A 244 -11.19 11.97 -12.99
C ALA A 244 -11.22 11.28 -11.61
N ASP A 245 -11.29 9.94 -11.58
CA ASP A 245 -11.33 9.15 -10.34
C ASP A 245 -10.04 9.21 -9.51
N LYS A 246 -8.97 9.81 -10.06
CA LYS A 246 -7.78 10.18 -9.28
C LYS A 246 -8.09 11.02 -8.04
N GLU A 247 -9.21 11.74 -8.03
CA GLU A 247 -9.65 12.54 -6.89
C GLU A 247 -9.78 11.68 -5.61
N TYR A 248 -10.15 10.41 -5.75
CA TYR A 248 -10.22 9.49 -4.61
C TYR A 248 -8.85 9.27 -3.94
N SER A 249 -7.73 9.41 -4.66
CA SER A 249 -6.38 9.34 -4.06
C SER A 249 -6.22 10.40 -2.98
N ASP A 250 -6.55 11.65 -3.31
CA ASP A 250 -6.40 12.78 -2.40
C ASP A 250 -7.43 12.72 -1.27
N VAL A 251 -8.68 12.37 -1.57
CA VAL A 251 -9.74 12.18 -0.56
C VAL A 251 -9.37 11.11 0.45
N ILE A 252 -8.89 9.94 0.00
CA ILE A 252 -8.47 8.84 0.88
C ILE A 252 -7.25 9.27 1.71
N SER A 253 -6.25 9.90 1.09
CA SER A 253 -5.04 10.35 1.79
C SER A 253 -5.36 11.40 2.86
N ASN A 254 -6.19 12.39 2.55
CA ASN A 254 -6.59 13.43 3.50
C ASN A 254 -7.45 12.87 4.63
N CYS A 255 -8.34 11.93 4.33
CA CYS A 255 -9.11 11.19 5.34
C CYS A 255 -8.18 10.43 6.29
N PHE A 256 -7.21 9.69 5.75
CA PHE A 256 -6.23 8.96 6.56
C PHE A 256 -5.38 9.87 7.46
N ARG A 257 -4.89 11.00 6.94
CA ARG A 257 -4.13 11.98 7.75
C ARG A 257 -4.94 12.55 8.92
N GLU A 258 -6.26 12.73 8.75
CA GLU A 258 -7.12 13.15 9.87
C GLU A 258 -7.37 12.01 10.87
N PHE A 259 -7.46 10.76 10.41
CA PHE A 259 -7.50 9.59 11.29
C PHE A 259 -6.22 9.47 12.11
N GLU A 260 -5.06 9.59 11.47
CA GLU A 260 -3.75 9.55 12.13
C GLU A 260 -3.64 10.60 13.24
N LYS A 261 -3.96 11.87 12.95
CA LYS A 261 -3.97 12.95 13.95
C LYS A 261 -4.90 12.68 15.14
N LYS A 262 -5.96 11.89 14.91
CA LYS A 262 -6.97 11.60 15.91
C LYS A 262 -6.61 10.39 16.77
N LEU A 263 -5.97 9.40 16.16
CA LEU A 263 -5.66 8.11 16.77
C LEU A 263 -4.27 8.08 17.39
N VAL A 264 -3.30 8.78 16.80
CA VAL A 264 -1.91 8.82 17.24
C VAL A 264 -1.66 10.09 18.08
N PRO A 265 -0.96 10.00 19.23
CA PRO A 265 -0.53 8.77 19.92
C PRO A 265 -1.58 8.25 20.92
N GLN A 266 -2.76 8.89 21.00
CA GLN A 266 -3.68 8.72 22.11
C GLN A 266 -4.28 7.31 22.23
N TYR A 267 -4.51 6.64 21.10
CA TYR A 267 -5.14 5.31 21.02
C TYR A 267 -4.20 4.24 20.48
N ILE A 268 -3.26 4.64 19.62
CA ILE A 268 -2.24 3.79 19.02
C ILE A 268 -0.94 4.59 18.87
N GLU A 269 0.21 3.93 19.02
CA GLU A 269 1.53 4.57 18.95
C GLU A 269 1.83 5.08 17.53
N ARG A 270 1.39 4.33 16.51
CA ARG A 270 1.54 4.66 15.10
C ARG A 270 0.45 4.00 14.28
N ILE A 271 0.23 4.49 13.06
CA ILE A 271 -0.76 3.94 12.14
C ILE A 271 -0.22 3.84 10.71
N ASP A 272 -0.33 2.64 10.15
CA ASP A 272 -0.05 2.29 8.77
C ASP A 272 -1.37 2.07 8.04
N ILE A 273 -1.54 2.76 6.91
CA ILE A 273 -2.82 2.87 6.19
C ILE A 273 -3.44 1.52 5.79
N PHE A 274 -2.60 0.51 5.49
CA PHE A 274 -3.05 -0.83 5.06
C PHE A 274 -3.16 -1.85 6.19
N ASN A 275 -2.35 -1.71 7.24
CA ASN A 275 -1.97 -2.85 8.07
C ASN A 275 -2.31 -2.68 9.55
N THR A 276 -2.40 -1.45 10.05
CA THR A 276 -2.66 -1.25 11.47
C THR A 276 -4.08 -1.67 11.82
N VAL A 277 -4.16 -2.62 12.74
CA VAL A 277 -5.42 -3.02 13.38
C VAL A 277 -5.82 -1.90 14.34
N LEU A 278 -6.95 -1.28 14.04
CA LEU A 278 -7.57 -0.26 14.86
C LEU A 278 -8.21 -0.90 16.11
N PRO A 279 -8.16 -0.23 17.27
CA PRO A 279 -8.81 -0.71 18.50
C PRO A 279 -10.28 -1.11 18.28
N GLU A 280 -10.69 -2.25 18.84
CA GLU A 280 -12.04 -2.80 18.64
C GLU A 280 -13.14 -1.85 19.10
N GLU A 281 -12.87 -0.99 20.09
CA GLU A 281 -13.85 -0.04 20.60
C GLU A 281 -14.32 0.95 19.53
N ILE A 282 -13.50 1.19 18.50
CA ILE A 282 -13.85 2.05 17.36
C ILE A 282 -14.94 1.43 16.49
N PHE A 283 -15.09 0.10 16.48
CA PHE A 283 -16.12 -0.59 15.68
C PHE A 283 -17.46 -0.74 16.41
N VAL A 284 -17.53 -0.32 17.67
CA VAL A 284 -18.76 -0.37 18.46
C VAL A 284 -19.60 0.88 18.17
N ASN A 285 -20.79 0.66 17.60
CA ASN A 285 -21.79 1.71 17.41
C ASN A 285 -22.09 2.40 18.76
N GLN A 286 -22.21 3.74 18.76
CA GLN A 286 -22.37 4.63 19.94
C GLN A 286 -21.08 4.98 20.70
N ASN A 287 -19.90 4.64 20.16
CA ASN A 287 -18.65 5.20 20.66
C ASN A 287 -18.43 6.63 20.11
N LYS A 288 -18.12 7.58 20.99
CA LYS A 288 -17.78 8.96 20.59
C LYS A 288 -16.65 9.00 19.54
N LEU A 289 -15.62 8.16 19.70
CA LEU A 289 -14.52 8.07 18.74
C LEU A 289 -14.99 7.55 17.38
N HIS A 290 -15.89 6.56 17.37
CA HIS A 290 -16.49 6.06 16.14
C HIS A 290 -17.23 7.19 15.40
N ASP A 291 -18.05 7.96 16.09
CA ASP A 291 -18.80 9.07 15.50
C ASP A 291 -17.88 10.19 14.98
N GLU A 292 -16.79 10.47 15.69
CA GLU A 292 -15.77 11.43 15.25
C GLU A 292 -15.07 10.96 13.96
N LEU A 293 -14.66 9.69 13.88
CA LEU A 293 -14.05 9.11 12.67
C LEU A 293 -15.03 9.03 11.50
N ARG A 294 -16.30 8.66 11.76
CA ARG A 294 -17.38 8.71 10.77
C ARG A 294 -17.57 10.12 10.21
N ASN A 295 -17.50 11.15 11.05
CA ASN A 295 -17.64 12.53 10.61
C ASN A 295 -16.47 12.99 9.73
N ILE A 296 -15.25 12.49 9.98
CA ILE A 296 -14.10 12.71 9.09
C ILE A 296 -14.38 12.11 7.71
N ILE A 297 -14.90 10.87 7.64
CA ILE A 297 -15.29 10.24 6.38
C ILE A 297 -16.36 11.07 5.67
N LYS A 298 -17.44 11.45 6.37
CA LYS A 298 -18.53 12.26 5.80
C LYS A 298 -18.03 13.55 5.19
N LYS A 299 -17.10 14.23 5.87
CA LYS A 299 -16.49 15.48 5.40
C LYS A 299 -15.69 15.28 4.11
N HIS A 300 -14.80 14.30 4.06
CA HIS A 300 -13.90 14.10 2.91
C HIS A 300 -14.59 13.44 1.71
N PHE A 301 -15.53 12.52 1.95
CA PHE A 301 -16.31 11.86 0.90
C PHE A 301 -17.56 12.64 0.47
N LEU A 302 -17.76 13.83 1.03
CA LEU A 302 -18.89 14.72 0.71
C LEU A 302 -20.24 13.99 0.84
N ILE A 303 -20.40 13.24 1.93
CA ILE A 303 -21.57 12.38 2.12
C ILE A 303 -22.83 13.23 2.38
N ASP A 304 -23.88 12.97 1.62
CA ASP A 304 -25.16 13.66 1.75
C ASP A 304 -26.05 13.16 2.91
N GLU A 305 -27.23 13.77 3.06
CA GLU A 305 -28.21 13.39 4.09
C GLU A 305 -28.73 11.95 3.93
N ASN A 306 -28.70 11.41 2.71
CA ASN A 306 -29.12 10.04 2.41
C ASN A 306 -27.98 9.01 2.60
N GLY A 307 -26.75 9.47 2.85
CA GLY A 307 -25.58 8.64 3.08
C GLY A 307 -24.73 8.35 1.83
N TYR A 308 -25.02 8.97 0.68
CA TYR A 308 -24.27 8.77 -0.56
C TYR A 308 -23.08 9.73 -0.67
N GLU A 309 -21.95 9.24 -1.17
CA GLU A 309 -20.75 10.05 -1.44
C GLU A 309 -20.85 10.79 -2.77
N HIS A 310 -20.25 11.98 -2.83
CA HIS A 310 -20.32 12.89 -3.98
C HIS A 310 -18.93 13.40 -4.40
N VAL A 311 -17.89 12.60 -4.21
CA VAL A 311 -16.49 12.99 -4.50
C VAL A 311 -16.32 13.44 -5.95
N MET A 312 -17.01 12.76 -6.88
CA MET A 312 -16.84 12.95 -8.31
C MET A 312 -17.70 14.05 -8.93
N ASP A 313 -18.71 14.55 -8.21
CA ASP A 313 -19.69 15.50 -8.77
C ASP A 313 -19.04 16.81 -9.19
N ALA A 314 -18.25 17.43 -8.30
CA ALA A 314 -17.56 18.67 -8.59
C ALA A 314 -16.45 18.49 -9.67
N PRO A 315 -15.56 17.48 -9.60
CA PRO A 315 -14.57 17.21 -10.63
C PRO A 315 -15.18 17.01 -12.04
N ILE A 316 -16.21 16.17 -12.16
CA ILE A 316 -16.86 15.89 -13.46
C ILE A 316 -17.51 17.16 -14.01
N ASN A 317 -18.19 17.94 -13.17
CA ASN A 317 -18.81 19.18 -13.59
C ASN A 317 -17.77 20.23 -14.05
N ALA A 318 -16.65 20.34 -13.35
CA ALA A 318 -15.56 21.24 -13.74
C ALA A 318 -14.96 20.87 -15.10
N ILE A 319 -14.73 19.57 -15.35
CA ILE A 319 -14.25 19.07 -16.65
C ILE A 319 -15.25 19.41 -17.76
N LYS A 320 -16.54 19.08 -17.57
CA LYS A 320 -17.59 19.38 -18.56
C LYS A 320 -17.68 20.88 -18.87
N GLN A 321 -17.60 21.74 -17.85
CA GLN A 321 -17.61 23.20 -18.04
C GLN A 321 -16.40 23.69 -18.82
N LYS A 322 -15.19 23.21 -18.50
CA LYS A 322 -13.96 23.53 -19.22
C LYS A 322 -14.07 23.21 -20.73
N TYR A 323 -14.52 22.01 -21.07
CA TYR A 323 -14.64 21.61 -22.48
C TYR A 323 -15.81 22.25 -23.20
N LYS A 324 -16.89 22.59 -22.49
CA LYS A 324 -17.95 23.44 -23.06
C LYS A 324 -17.39 24.79 -23.51
N VAL A 325 -16.57 25.45 -22.69
CA VAL A 325 -15.93 26.73 -23.04
C VAL A 325 -14.98 26.57 -24.23
N TYR A 326 -14.18 25.50 -24.30
CA TYR A 326 -13.30 25.25 -25.46
C TYR A 326 -14.09 25.06 -26.75
N LYS A 327 -15.17 24.28 -26.72
CA LYS A 327 -16.04 24.10 -27.89
C LYS A 327 -16.70 25.40 -28.31
N GLU A 328 -17.08 26.28 -27.38
CA GLU A 328 -17.64 27.60 -27.70
C GLU A 328 -16.62 28.57 -28.31
N LEU A 329 -15.34 28.49 -27.90
CA LEU A 329 -14.28 29.39 -28.37
C LEU A 329 -13.61 28.96 -29.68
N PHE A 330 -13.61 27.66 -29.99
CA PHE A 330 -12.90 27.08 -31.13
C PHE A 330 -13.83 26.39 -32.15
N ASN A 331 -15.16 26.62 -32.05
CA ASN A 331 -16.13 26.23 -33.09
C ASN A 331 -16.24 27.28 -34.20
#